data_AF-A0A7Y3GVE0-F1
#
_entry.id   AF-A0A7Y3GVE0-F1
#
_cell.length_a   1.000
_cell.length_b   1.000
_cell.length_c   1.000
_cell.angle_alpha   90.00
_cell.angle_beta   90.00
_cell.angle_gamma   90.00
#
_symmetry.space_group_name_H-M   'P 1'
#
loop_
_entity.id
_entity.type
_entity.pdbx_description
1 polymer ?
#
loop_
_entity_poly.entity_id
_entity_poly.type
_entity_poly.pdbx_seq_one_letter_code
_entity_poly.pdbx_strand_id
1 'polypeptide(L)'
;VAEQAATLDALSGGRFHLGVGQGYYVDEYAAFDVPHNQRPSRLEEGLSIIRGLWENERFGFQGKRYHFEPVALRPRPTTPRLPIWVAALAPSAIDRAARFGCHLAGAGSPEVVALYEERLRSHGRDPAEFFKGTLRMVHVAETREQAWRNASIHIHEILDTYTRKLAEARVPPPPGGFFGVDPLPSPDRLAEAEELHFYGAPLIIGTPDDAVRELERSAASSSVTHQIMWMQIGGMDPRLTEHSMHLFAQEVLPHFRSEGGRREP
;
A
#
# COMPACT_ATOMS: atom_id res chain seq x y z
N VAL A 1 3.01 11.38 15.68
CA VAL A 1 3.17 10.03 15.11
C VAL A 1 3.43 8.96 16.17
N ALA A 2 4.62 8.87 16.79
CA ALA A 2 4.96 7.76 17.71
C ALA A 2 3.96 7.62 18.88
N GLU A 3 3.60 8.72 19.52
CA GLU A 3 2.61 8.75 20.61
C GLU A 3 1.21 8.35 20.12
N GLN A 4 0.74 8.95 19.03
CA GLN A 4 -0.58 8.64 18.45
C GLN A 4 -0.71 7.16 18.07
N ALA A 5 0.32 6.58 17.47
CA ALA A 5 0.35 5.17 17.11
C ALA A 5 0.36 4.25 18.35
N ALA A 6 1.09 4.60 19.41
CA ALA A 6 1.04 3.87 20.67
C ALA A 6 -0.34 3.97 21.35
N THR A 7 -0.97 5.14 21.29
CA THR A 7 -2.34 5.34 21.78
C THR A 7 -3.34 4.50 20.99
N LEU A 8 -3.25 4.49 19.66
CA LEU A 8 -4.13 3.68 18.80
C LEU A 8 -3.91 2.18 19.02
N ASP A 9 -2.67 1.75 19.21
CA ASP A 9 -2.35 0.37 19.57
C ASP A 9 -3.07 -0.05 20.87
N ALA A 10 -2.93 0.75 21.93
CA ALA A 10 -3.60 0.50 23.21
C ALA A 10 -5.13 0.49 23.10
N LEU A 11 -5.71 1.47 22.39
CA LEU A 11 -7.16 1.56 22.19
C LEU A 11 -7.72 0.42 21.33
N SER A 12 -6.92 -0.05 20.36
CA SER A 12 -7.34 -1.11 19.44
C SER A 12 -7.21 -2.51 20.05
N GLY A 13 -6.49 -2.65 21.17
CA GLY A 13 -6.14 -3.95 21.76
C GLY A 13 -5.13 -4.71 20.91
N GLY A 14 -4.13 -4.01 20.34
CA GLY A 14 -3.08 -4.61 19.53
C GLY A 14 -3.40 -4.84 18.05
N ARG A 15 -4.54 -4.33 17.56
CA ARG A 15 -4.98 -4.51 16.15
C ARG A 15 -4.47 -3.42 15.20
N PHE A 16 -3.72 -2.45 15.71
CA PHE A 16 -3.24 -1.31 14.92
C PHE A 16 -1.91 -1.62 14.23
N HIS A 17 -1.83 -1.38 12.92
CA HIS A 17 -0.59 -1.37 12.16
C HIS A 17 -0.28 0.06 11.70
N LEU A 18 0.98 0.51 11.83
CA LEU A 18 1.39 1.83 11.35
C LEU A 18 1.80 1.77 9.87
N GLY A 19 0.98 2.31 8.98
CA GLY A 19 1.37 2.54 7.58
C GLY A 19 2.12 3.86 7.42
N VAL A 20 3.27 3.84 6.74
CA VAL A 20 4.05 5.04 6.39
C VAL A 20 4.47 5.02 4.92
N GLY A 21 4.71 6.20 4.38
CA GLY A 21 5.25 6.38 3.03
C GLY A 21 6.10 7.64 2.96
N GLN A 22 6.89 7.77 1.91
CA GLN A 22 7.67 8.99 1.68
C GLN A 22 6.79 10.17 1.26
N GLY A 23 5.58 9.91 0.77
CA GLY A 23 4.78 10.91 0.07
C GLY A 23 5.37 11.26 -1.30
N TYR A 24 4.51 11.69 -2.22
CA TYR A 24 4.91 12.11 -3.57
C TYR A 24 4.33 13.47 -3.97
N TYR A 25 3.34 13.99 -3.23
CA TYR A 25 2.78 15.31 -3.48
C TYR A 25 3.76 16.41 -3.06
N VAL A 26 4.23 17.17 -4.04
CA VAL A 26 5.16 18.28 -3.80
C VAL A 26 4.51 19.38 -2.96
N ASP A 27 3.22 19.62 -3.17
CA ASP A 27 2.44 20.65 -2.47
C ASP A 27 2.32 20.38 -0.97
N GLU A 28 2.19 19.11 -0.56
CA GLU A 28 2.16 18.73 0.86
C GLU A 28 3.48 19.09 1.54
N TYR A 29 4.60 18.82 0.87
CA TYR A 29 5.93 19.18 1.35
C TYR A 29 6.11 20.70 1.47
N ALA A 30 5.65 21.45 0.46
CA ALA A 30 5.69 22.90 0.47
C ALA A 30 4.85 23.49 1.60
N ALA A 31 3.67 22.92 1.89
CA ALA A 31 2.78 23.37 2.96
C ALA A 31 3.39 23.23 4.37
N PHE A 32 4.38 22.37 4.55
CA PHE A 32 5.13 22.19 5.80
C PHE A 32 6.54 22.81 5.76
N ASP A 33 6.85 23.63 4.76
CA ASP A 33 8.18 24.22 4.54
C ASP A 33 9.32 23.19 4.50
N VAL A 34 9.02 21.99 3.99
CA VAL A 34 9.99 20.90 3.85
C VAL A 34 10.40 20.74 2.39
N PRO A 35 11.69 20.84 2.05
CA PRO A 35 12.12 20.56 0.68
C PRO A 35 11.84 19.10 0.29
N HIS A 36 11.14 18.90 -0.83
CA HIS A 36 10.67 17.59 -1.30
C HIS A 36 11.79 16.54 -1.46
N ASN A 37 13.03 16.96 -1.74
CA ASN A 37 14.19 16.06 -1.84
C ASN A 37 14.66 15.50 -0.49
N GLN A 38 14.15 16.00 0.64
CA GLN A 38 14.49 15.51 1.97
C GLN A 38 13.65 14.30 2.39
N ARG A 39 12.60 13.97 1.63
CA ARG A 39 11.65 12.88 1.93
C ARG A 39 12.29 11.56 2.35
N PRO A 40 13.36 11.04 1.70
CA PRO A 40 13.93 9.77 2.10
C PRO A 40 14.62 9.86 3.47
N SER A 41 15.46 10.89 3.65
CA SER A 41 16.16 11.10 4.93
C SER A 41 15.22 11.34 6.11
N ARG A 42 14.10 12.03 5.88
CA ARG A 42 13.10 12.27 6.92
C ARG A 42 12.34 11.01 7.30
N LEU A 43 12.00 10.17 6.33
CA LEU A 43 11.38 8.87 6.61
C LEU A 43 12.33 7.98 7.43
N GLU A 44 13.61 7.90 7.04
CA GLU A 44 14.60 7.09 7.75
C GLU A 44 14.79 7.51 9.21
N GLU A 45 15.05 8.81 9.44
CA GLU A 45 15.18 9.32 10.81
C GLU A 45 13.87 9.16 11.58
N GLY A 46 12.72 9.38 10.94
CA GLY A 46 11.40 9.16 11.53
C GLY A 46 11.19 7.72 11.98
N LEU A 47 11.56 6.74 11.16
CA LEU A 47 11.48 5.30 11.51
C LEU A 47 12.38 4.97 12.70
N SER A 48 13.63 5.47 12.72
CA SER A 48 14.54 5.30 13.85
C SER A 48 13.99 5.92 15.13
N ILE A 49 13.44 7.13 15.05
CA ILE A 49 12.85 7.83 16.19
C ILE A 49 11.63 7.08 16.73
N ILE A 50 10.72 6.67 15.84
CA ILE A 50 9.50 5.96 16.23
C ILE A 50 9.85 4.64 16.93
N ARG A 51 10.71 3.81 16.35
CA ARG A 51 11.18 2.55 16.96
C ARG A 51 11.89 2.81 18.28
N GLY A 52 12.81 3.78 18.30
CA GLY A 52 13.56 4.16 19.49
C GLY A 52 12.67 4.55 20.66
N LEU A 53 11.66 5.40 20.43
CA LEU A 53 10.70 5.83 21.44
C LEU A 53 9.80 4.69 21.95
N TRP A 54 9.50 3.69 21.13
CA TRP A 54 8.69 2.53 21.53
C TRP A 54 9.46 1.47 22.30
N GLU A 55 10.72 1.24 21.92
CA GLU A 55 11.52 0.11 22.42
C GLU A 55 12.31 0.47 23.69
N ASN A 56 12.58 1.75 23.93
CA ASN A 56 13.39 2.21 25.05
C ASN A 56 12.55 2.93 26.11
N GLU A 57 13.00 2.92 27.37
CA GLU A 57 12.33 3.69 28.44
C GLU A 57 12.47 5.20 28.22
N ARG A 58 13.68 5.62 27.84
CA ARG A 58 14.00 6.97 27.37
C ARG A 58 14.79 6.87 26.08
N PHE A 59 14.50 7.76 25.14
CA PHE A 59 15.18 7.79 23.85
C PHE A 59 15.43 9.24 23.44
N GLY A 60 16.65 9.52 22.99
CA GLY A 60 17.04 10.80 22.38
C GLY A 60 17.54 10.54 20.96
N PHE A 61 17.66 11.58 20.15
CA PHE A 61 18.08 11.43 18.77
C PHE A 61 18.96 12.59 18.33
N GLN A 62 20.00 12.29 17.57
CA GLN A 62 20.90 13.27 16.96
C GLN A 62 21.08 12.90 15.48
N GLY A 63 20.19 13.41 14.64
CA GLY A 63 20.20 13.20 13.19
C GLY A 63 20.48 14.47 12.40
N LYS A 64 20.34 14.36 11.08
CA LYS A 64 20.45 15.49 10.16
C LYS A 64 19.17 16.34 10.13
N ARG A 65 18.01 15.74 10.42
CA ARG A 65 16.69 16.40 10.32
C ARG A 65 16.08 16.64 11.69
N TYR A 66 16.33 15.77 12.65
CA TYR A 66 15.78 15.87 14.00
C TYR A 66 16.89 15.78 15.04
N HIS A 67 16.76 16.56 16.11
CA HIS A 67 17.62 16.49 17.29
C HIS A 67 16.78 16.73 18.55
N PHE A 68 16.94 15.89 19.56
CA PHE A 68 16.33 16.11 20.87
C PHE A 68 16.99 15.26 21.96
N GLU A 69 17.00 15.79 23.18
CA GLU A 69 17.48 15.11 24.38
C GLU A 69 16.59 13.90 24.75
N PRO A 70 17.09 12.91 25.50
CA PRO A 70 16.30 11.73 25.85
C PRO A 70 14.95 12.03 26.54
N VAL A 71 13.85 11.62 25.91
CA VAL A 71 12.48 11.74 26.44
C VAL A 71 11.84 10.36 26.64
N ALA A 72 10.84 10.30 27.51
CA ALA A 72 10.01 9.11 27.70
C ALA A 72 8.69 9.27 26.94
N LEU A 73 8.29 8.27 26.16
CA LEU A 73 7.00 8.25 25.47
C LEU A 73 5.91 7.67 26.37
N ARG A 74 4.75 8.33 26.45
CA ARG A 74 3.54 7.83 27.10
C ARG A 74 2.30 8.14 26.23
N PRO A 75 1.36 7.18 26.05
CA PRO A 75 1.44 5.78 26.47
C PRO A 75 2.54 5.02 25.70
N ARG A 76 2.94 3.86 26.24
CA ARG A 76 3.78 2.91 25.48
C ARG A 76 2.89 2.02 24.62
N PRO A 77 3.38 1.50 23.48
CA PRO A 77 2.69 0.43 22.78
C PRO A 77 2.46 -0.76 23.71
N THR A 78 1.29 -1.37 23.57
CA THR A 78 0.90 -2.62 24.21
C THR A 78 1.38 -3.84 23.42
N THR A 79 1.49 -3.72 22.10
CA THR A 79 2.06 -4.74 21.22
C THR A 79 3.59 -4.76 21.35
N PRO A 80 4.23 -5.92 21.67
CA PRO A 80 5.68 -6.00 21.91
C PRO A 80 6.54 -5.45 20.77
N ARG A 81 6.09 -5.63 19.53
CA ARG A 81 6.71 -5.06 18.33
C ARG A 81 5.65 -4.54 17.38
N LEU A 82 5.19 -3.31 17.63
CA LEU A 82 4.14 -2.68 16.81
C LEU A 82 4.52 -2.71 15.31
N PRO A 83 3.69 -3.32 14.43
CA PRO A 83 4.01 -3.46 13.02
C PRO A 83 4.07 -2.12 12.30
N ILE A 84 5.08 -1.98 11.42
CA ILE A 84 5.20 -0.83 10.52
C ILE A 84 5.19 -1.36 9.09
N TRP A 85 4.31 -0.79 8.27
CA TRP A 85 4.24 -1.02 6.83
C TRP A 85 4.79 0.18 6.09
N VAL A 86 5.64 -0.04 5.10
CA VAL A 86 6.21 1.02 4.26
C VAL A 86 5.72 0.83 2.82
N ALA A 87 5.10 1.87 2.25
CA ALA A 87 4.82 1.93 0.82
C ALA A 87 6.12 2.15 0.04
N ALA A 88 6.55 1.18 -0.77
CA ALA A 88 7.78 1.26 -1.54
C ALA A 88 7.70 0.53 -2.89
N LEU A 89 8.19 1.19 -3.93
CA LEU A 89 8.21 0.68 -5.31
C LEU A 89 9.60 0.77 -5.94
N ALA A 90 10.33 1.87 -5.71
CA ALA A 90 11.69 2.02 -6.20
C ALA A 90 12.65 1.06 -5.48
N PRO A 91 13.68 0.51 -6.15
CA PRO A 91 14.64 -0.41 -5.53
C PRO A 91 15.28 0.12 -4.24
N SER A 92 15.61 1.41 -4.20
CA SER A 92 16.19 2.06 -3.01
C SER A 92 15.18 2.28 -1.87
N ALA A 93 13.88 2.34 -2.18
CA ALA A 93 12.82 2.39 -1.16
C ALA A 93 12.52 0.98 -0.62
N ILE A 94 12.56 -0.04 -1.48
CA ILE A 94 12.39 -1.45 -1.11
C ILE A 94 13.55 -1.91 -0.20
N ASP A 95 14.79 -1.63 -0.57
CA ASP A 95 15.97 -1.90 0.29
C ASP A 95 15.83 -1.25 1.67
N ARG A 96 15.35 0.00 1.70
CA ARG A 96 15.10 0.72 2.95
C ARG A 96 14.05 0.04 3.81
N ALA A 97 12.92 -0.36 3.25
CA ALA A 97 11.88 -1.08 4.00
C ALA A 97 12.46 -2.37 4.62
N ALA A 98 13.23 -3.14 3.84
CA ALA A 98 13.89 -4.35 4.29
C ALA A 98 14.93 -4.08 5.40
N ARG A 99 15.81 -3.09 5.22
CA ARG A 99 16.84 -2.70 6.20
C ARG A 99 16.22 -2.32 7.55
N PHE A 100 15.16 -1.51 7.52
CA PHE A 100 14.43 -1.08 8.72
C PHE A 100 13.50 -2.17 9.30
N GLY A 101 13.39 -3.34 8.65
CA GLY A 101 12.53 -4.43 9.11
C GLY A 101 11.07 -4.02 9.19
N CYS A 102 10.58 -3.31 8.17
CA CYS A 102 9.18 -2.94 8.00
C CYS A 102 8.52 -3.90 7.02
N HIS A 103 7.23 -4.19 7.19
CA HIS A 103 6.42 -4.87 6.17
C HIS A 103 6.33 -4.02 4.90
N LEU A 104 6.09 -4.66 3.76
CA LEU A 104 6.00 -3.97 2.48
C LEU A 104 4.55 -3.74 2.11
N ALA A 105 4.16 -2.47 1.93
CA ALA A 105 2.91 -2.08 1.29
C ALA A 105 3.16 -1.71 -0.18
N GLY A 106 2.19 -2.00 -1.05
CA GLY A 106 2.26 -1.67 -2.47
C GLY A 106 3.11 -2.64 -3.30
N ALA A 107 3.19 -3.91 -2.90
CA ALA A 107 3.89 -4.97 -3.60
C ALA A 107 3.10 -5.43 -4.85
N GLY A 108 2.87 -4.51 -5.78
CA GLY A 108 1.91 -4.68 -6.88
C GLY A 108 2.30 -5.77 -7.88
N SER A 109 3.59 -6.03 -8.07
CA SER A 109 4.09 -7.06 -8.99
C SER A 109 4.93 -8.14 -8.28
N PRO A 110 4.97 -9.38 -8.82
CA PRO A 110 5.83 -10.44 -8.30
C PRO A 110 7.32 -10.05 -8.21
N GLU A 111 7.80 -9.20 -9.12
CA GLU A 111 9.19 -8.72 -9.14
C GLU A 111 9.49 -7.81 -7.96
N VAL A 112 8.55 -6.93 -7.58
CA VAL A 112 8.69 -6.07 -6.39
C VAL A 112 8.75 -6.93 -5.13
N VAL A 113 7.92 -7.97 -5.04
CA VAL A 113 7.92 -8.92 -3.92
C VAL A 113 9.25 -9.66 -3.86
N ALA A 114 9.70 -10.24 -4.97
CA ALA A 114 10.95 -10.99 -5.05
C ALA A 114 12.16 -10.12 -4.66
N LEU A 115 12.23 -8.88 -5.16
CA LEU A 115 13.27 -7.93 -4.80
C LEU A 115 13.24 -7.60 -3.30
N TYR A 116 12.06 -7.42 -2.71
CA TYR A 116 11.95 -7.17 -1.28
C TYR A 116 12.43 -8.36 -0.45
N GLU A 117 12.08 -9.58 -0.82
CA GLU A 117 12.58 -10.78 -0.14
C GLU A 117 14.10 -10.95 -0.29
N GLU A 118 14.66 -10.67 -1.47
CA GLU A 118 16.11 -10.61 -1.68
C GLU A 118 16.76 -9.60 -0.72
N ARG A 119 16.19 -8.39 -0.62
CA ARG A 119 16.73 -7.34 0.25
C ARG A 119 16.61 -7.73 1.73
N LEU A 120 15.51 -8.35 2.16
CA LEU A 120 15.38 -8.89 3.52
C LEU A 120 16.50 -9.89 3.84
N ARG A 121 16.73 -10.86 2.94
CA ARG A 121 17.81 -11.85 3.10
C ARG A 121 19.18 -11.18 3.18
N SER A 122 19.43 -10.16 2.35
CA SER A 122 20.70 -9.41 2.37
C SER A 122 20.96 -8.66 3.68
N HIS A 123 19.88 -8.30 4.41
CA HIS A 123 19.94 -7.67 5.73
C HIS A 123 19.81 -8.70 6.87
N GLY A 124 19.95 -10.00 6.59
CA GLY A 124 19.90 -11.07 7.59
C GLY A 124 18.52 -11.32 8.19
N ARG A 125 17.45 -11.01 7.44
CA ARG A 125 16.05 -11.19 7.89
C ARG A 125 15.38 -12.31 7.11
N ASP A 126 14.55 -13.10 7.78
CA ASP A 126 13.73 -14.14 7.14
C ASP A 126 12.49 -13.53 6.49
N PRO A 127 12.31 -13.64 5.14
CA PRO A 127 11.12 -13.16 4.45
C PRO A 127 9.78 -13.75 4.93
N ALA A 128 9.79 -14.88 5.63
CA ALA A 128 8.58 -15.48 6.20
C ALA A 128 8.02 -14.68 7.39
N GLU A 129 8.85 -13.87 8.07
CA GLU A 129 8.44 -13.03 9.21
C GLU A 129 7.78 -11.71 8.78
N PHE A 130 7.74 -11.40 7.48
CA PHE A 130 7.28 -10.11 6.98
C PHE A 130 6.07 -10.25 6.08
N PHE A 131 5.05 -9.46 6.39
CA PHE A 131 3.91 -9.28 5.50
C PHE A 131 4.25 -8.46 4.26
N LYS A 132 3.56 -8.80 3.17
CA LYS A 132 3.72 -8.29 1.81
C LYS A 132 2.32 -8.00 1.28
N GLY A 133 2.01 -6.73 1.07
CA GLY A 133 0.66 -6.27 0.78
C GLY A 133 0.56 -5.65 -0.60
N THR A 134 -0.43 -6.08 -1.37
CA THR A 134 -0.70 -5.58 -2.72
C THR A 134 -2.01 -4.81 -2.72
N LEU A 135 -2.01 -3.59 -3.24
CA LEU A 135 -3.22 -2.79 -3.40
C LEU A 135 -3.90 -3.16 -4.71
N ARG A 136 -5.18 -3.52 -4.65
CA ARG A 136 -6.00 -3.95 -5.79
C ARG A 136 -7.15 -2.97 -5.97
N MET A 137 -7.23 -2.33 -7.12
CA MET A 137 -8.44 -1.59 -7.48
C MET A 137 -9.49 -2.59 -7.94
N VAL A 138 -10.64 -2.60 -7.25
CA VAL A 138 -11.65 -3.66 -7.42
C VAL A 138 -13.03 -3.04 -7.57
N HIS A 139 -13.77 -3.48 -8.60
CA HIS A 139 -15.20 -3.24 -8.73
C HIS A 139 -15.85 -4.46 -9.37
N VAL A 140 -16.63 -5.21 -8.59
CA VAL A 140 -17.44 -6.33 -9.08
C VAL A 140 -18.90 -5.89 -9.29
N ALA A 141 -19.54 -6.44 -10.32
CA ALA A 141 -20.97 -6.32 -10.59
C ALA A 141 -21.50 -7.62 -11.22
N GLU A 142 -22.81 -7.72 -11.44
CA GLU A 142 -23.46 -8.91 -12.02
C GLU A 142 -22.92 -9.26 -13.41
N THR A 143 -22.52 -8.24 -14.18
CA THR A 143 -21.92 -8.42 -15.51
C THR A 143 -20.66 -7.58 -15.66
N ARG A 144 -19.73 -8.05 -16.51
CA ARG A 144 -18.51 -7.32 -16.84
C ARG A 144 -18.81 -5.94 -17.43
N GLU A 145 -19.79 -5.85 -18.33
CA GLU A 145 -20.22 -4.59 -18.94
C GLU A 145 -20.69 -3.59 -17.88
N GLN A 146 -21.50 -4.04 -16.92
CA GLN A 146 -21.97 -3.19 -15.82
C GLN A 146 -20.83 -2.75 -14.90
N ALA A 147 -19.88 -3.63 -14.57
CA ALA A 147 -18.73 -3.28 -13.76
C ALA A 147 -17.90 -2.15 -14.40
N TRP A 148 -17.60 -2.26 -15.70
CA TRP A 148 -16.87 -1.23 -16.42
C TRP A 148 -17.68 0.04 -16.65
N ARG A 149 -18.99 -0.07 -16.93
CA ARG A 149 -19.88 1.10 -17.01
C ARG A 149 -19.88 1.89 -15.70
N ASN A 150 -19.88 1.20 -14.56
CA ASN A 150 -19.86 1.83 -13.24
C ASN A 150 -18.50 2.47 -12.92
N ALA A 151 -17.39 1.82 -13.27
CA ALA A 151 -16.07 2.19 -12.76
C ALA A 151 -15.20 3.00 -13.71
N SER A 152 -15.37 2.85 -15.04
CA SER A 152 -14.45 3.37 -16.06
C SER A 152 -14.09 4.85 -15.89
N ILE A 153 -15.08 5.74 -15.78
CA ILE A 153 -14.84 7.18 -15.61
C ILE A 153 -14.04 7.47 -14.34
N HIS A 154 -14.36 6.80 -13.23
CA HIS A 154 -13.68 7.01 -11.95
C HIS A 154 -12.25 6.48 -11.95
N ILE A 155 -12.02 5.34 -12.62
CA ILE A 155 -10.69 4.80 -12.85
C ILE A 155 -9.89 5.79 -13.69
N HIS A 156 -10.43 6.26 -14.81
CA HIS A 156 -9.77 7.23 -15.68
C HIS A 156 -9.31 8.47 -14.90
N GLU A 157 -10.23 9.10 -14.16
CA GLU A 157 -9.94 10.33 -13.40
C GLU A 157 -8.86 10.11 -12.32
N ILE A 158 -8.90 8.97 -11.62
CA ILE A 158 -7.87 8.61 -10.65
C ILE A 158 -6.52 8.43 -11.34
N LEU A 159 -6.45 7.64 -12.41
CA LEU A 159 -5.18 7.36 -13.10
C LEU A 159 -4.59 8.62 -13.76
N ASP A 160 -5.42 9.47 -14.37
CA ASP A 160 -4.99 10.78 -14.89
C ASP A 160 -4.41 11.65 -13.77
N THR A 161 -5.12 11.73 -12.63
CA THR A 161 -4.68 12.51 -11.48
C THR A 161 -3.34 12.04 -10.94
N TYR A 162 -3.14 10.73 -10.76
CA TYR A 162 -1.85 10.21 -10.34
C TYR A 162 -0.75 10.50 -11.37
N THR A 163 -1.04 10.35 -12.66
CA THR A 163 -0.09 10.62 -13.75
C THR A 163 0.39 12.09 -13.70
N ARG A 164 -0.55 13.04 -13.60
CA ARG A 164 -0.27 14.46 -13.43
C ARG A 164 0.55 14.74 -12.17
N LYS A 165 0.17 14.16 -11.03
CA LYS A 165 0.86 14.40 -9.75
C LYS A 165 2.26 13.80 -9.70
N LEU A 166 2.49 12.65 -10.33
CA LEU A 166 3.82 12.07 -10.47
C LEU A 166 4.70 12.90 -11.42
N ALA A 167 4.13 13.45 -12.48
CA ALA A 167 4.83 14.37 -13.39
C ALA A 167 5.24 15.68 -12.67
N GLU A 168 4.35 16.28 -11.87
CA GLU A 168 4.66 17.44 -11.00
C GLU A 168 5.81 17.12 -10.03
N ALA A 169 5.84 15.90 -9.49
CA ALA A 169 6.92 15.38 -8.64
C ALA A 169 8.22 15.05 -9.38
N ARG A 170 8.26 15.24 -10.70
CA ARG A 170 9.38 14.92 -11.61
C ARG A 170 9.79 13.45 -11.54
N VAL A 171 8.82 12.57 -11.31
CA VAL A 171 9.02 11.13 -11.44
C VAL A 171 8.88 10.80 -12.93
N PRO A 172 9.92 10.27 -13.60
CA PRO A 172 9.79 9.87 -14.98
C PRO A 172 8.89 8.62 -15.08
N PRO A 173 7.96 8.55 -16.05
CA PRO A 173 7.19 7.34 -16.27
C PRO A 173 8.10 6.23 -16.80
N PRO A 174 7.82 4.95 -16.45
CA PRO A 174 8.44 3.82 -17.13
C PRO A 174 7.92 3.70 -18.58
N PRO A 175 8.54 2.85 -19.42
CA PRO A 175 7.94 2.45 -20.70
C PRO A 175 6.50 1.96 -20.48
N GLY A 176 5.55 2.44 -21.28
CA GLY A 176 4.13 2.13 -21.12
C GLY A 176 3.40 2.93 -20.04
N GLY A 177 4.05 3.90 -19.38
CA GLY A 177 3.39 4.75 -18.37
C GLY A 177 3.25 4.07 -17.00
N PHE A 178 2.87 4.85 -15.97
CA PHE A 178 2.79 4.35 -14.58
C PHE A 178 1.78 3.22 -14.37
N PHE A 179 0.85 3.06 -15.31
CA PHE A 179 -0.30 2.17 -15.21
C PHE A 179 -0.39 1.18 -16.39
N GLY A 180 0.70 1.01 -17.14
CA GLY A 180 0.79 0.08 -18.27
C GLY A 180 0.16 0.59 -19.57
N VAL A 181 -0.41 1.80 -19.55
CA VAL A 181 -0.91 2.49 -20.74
C VAL A 181 -0.40 3.93 -20.80
N ASP A 182 0.09 4.33 -21.98
CA ASP A 182 0.46 5.71 -22.31
C ASP A 182 0.26 5.96 -23.82
N PRO A 183 -0.66 6.85 -24.24
CA PRO A 183 -1.55 7.65 -23.39
C PRO A 183 -2.63 6.81 -22.70
N LEU A 184 -3.17 7.33 -21.59
CA LEU A 184 -4.32 6.73 -20.91
C LEU A 184 -5.55 6.73 -21.85
N PRO A 185 -6.21 5.59 -22.10
CA PRO A 185 -7.39 5.52 -22.95
C PRO A 185 -8.58 6.31 -22.38
N SER A 186 -9.50 6.71 -23.25
CA SER A 186 -10.78 7.31 -22.82
C SER A 186 -11.59 6.32 -21.97
N PRO A 187 -12.47 6.81 -21.07
CA PRO A 187 -13.23 5.95 -20.17
C PRO A 187 -13.95 4.77 -20.85
N ASP A 188 -14.58 5.02 -21.99
CA ASP A 188 -15.30 4.03 -22.81
C ASP A 188 -14.39 2.96 -23.44
N ARG A 189 -13.08 3.20 -23.51
CA ARG A 189 -12.07 2.31 -24.10
C ARG A 189 -11.19 1.63 -23.06
N LEU A 190 -11.29 1.99 -21.77
CA LEU A 190 -10.44 1.43 -20.71
C LEU A 190 -10.56 -0.09 -20.56
N ALA A 191 -11.75 -0.64 -20.79
CA ALA A 191 -11.99 -2.08 -20.68
C ALA A 191 -11.21 -2.91 -21.72
N GLU A 192 -10.71 -2.27 -22.79
CA GLU A 192 -9.96 -2.89 -23.88
C GLU A 192 -8.44 -2.79 -23.69
N ALA A 193 -7.98 -2.12 -22.62
CA ALA A 193 -6.57 -1.96 -22.33
C ALA A 193 -5.97 -3.26 -21.77
N GLU A 194 -5.07 -3.90 -22.52
CA GLU A 194 -4.50 -5.20 -22.17
C GLU A 194 -3.53 -5.14 -20.97
N GLU A 195 -2.77 -4.05 -20.84
CA GLU A 195 -1.72 -3.89 -19.82
C GLU A 195 -2.14 -3.02 -18.63
N LEU A 196 -3.40 -2.63 -18.54
CA LEU A 196 -3.88 -1.72 -17.50
C LEU A 196 -3.66 -2.31 -16.09
N HIS A 197 -2.86 -1.62 -15.28
CA HIS A 197 -2.52 -2.06 -13.94
C HIS A 197 -2.42 -0.89 -12.96
N PHE A 198 -2.57 -1.14 -11.66
CA PHE A 198 -2.24 -0.19 -10.61
C PHE A 198 -0.95 -0.63 -9.92
N TYR A 199 0.16 0.07 -10.20
CA TYR A 199 1.51 -0.27 -9.69
C TYR A 199 1.94 -1.72 -9.95
N GLY A 200 1.64 -2.25 -11.14
CA GLY A 200 1.99 -3.61 -11.56
C GLY A 200 0.97 -4.67 -11.20
N ALA A 201 -0.05 -4.35 -10.40
CA ALA A 201 -1.16 -5.26 -10.11
C ALA A 201 -2.31 -5.04 -11.10
N PRO A 202 -2.80 -6.08 -11.80
CA PRO A 202 -3.99 -5.97 -12.64
C PRO A 202 -5.20 -5.50 -11.82
N LEU A 203 -6.04 -4.67 -12.44
CA LEU A 203 -7.31 -4.24 -11.84
C LEU A 203 -8.28 -5.43 -11.82
N ILE A 204 -9.18 -5.46 -10.83
CA ILE A 204 -10.23 -6.47 -10.73
C ILE A 204 -11.57 -5.80 -11.03
N ILE A 205 -11.87 -5.58 -12.32
CA ILE A 205 -13.13 -4.98 -12.77
C ILE A 205 -13.90 -6.00 -13.60
N GLY A 206 -15.02 -6.50 -13.08
CA GLY A 206 -15.76 -7.58 -13.76
C GLY A 206 -16.83 -8.24 -12.91
N THR A 207 -17.04 -9.53 -13.13
CA THR A 207 -17.95 -10.36 -12.31
C THR A 207 -17.25 -10.91 -11.06
N PRO A 208 -18.00 -11.48 -10.10
CA PRO A 208 -17.40 -12.24 -9.00
C PRO A 208 -16.43 -13.33 -9.48
N ASP A 209 -16.79 -14.07 -10.53
CA ASP A 209 -15.90 -15.08 -11.12
C ASP A 209 -14.61 -14.49 -11.69
N ASP A 210 -14.66 -13.28 -12.28
CA ASP A 210 -13.45 -12.57 -12.72
C ASP A 210 -12.53 -12.28 -11.52
N ALA A 211 -13.11 -11.82 -10.41
CA ALA A 211 -12.37 -11.54 -9.19
C ALA A 211 -11.75 -12.79 -8.57
N VAL A 212 -12.48 -13.90 -8.52
CA VAL A 212 -11.96 -15.19 -8.02
C VAL A 212 -10.76 -15.63 -8.86
N ARG A 213 -10.91 -15.71 -10.19
CA ARG A 213 -9.83 -16.12 -11.09
C ARG A 213 -8.57 -15.28 -10.93
N GLU A 214 -8.73 -13.97 -10.80
CA GLU A 214 -7.60 -13.06 -10.68
C GLU A 214 -6.92 -13.14 -9.31
N LEU A 215 -7.68 -13.33 -8.23
CA LEU A 215 -7.11 -13.54 -6.90
C LEU A 215 -6.40 -14.90 -6.79
N GLU A 216 -6.93 -15.97 -7.39
CA GLU A 216 -6.26 -17.27 -7.50
C GLU A 216 -4.95 -17.17 -8.29
N ARG A 217 -4.96 -16.47 -9.43
CA ARG A 217 -3.76 -16.21 -10.23
C ARG A 217 -2.70 -15.47 -9.41
N SER A 218 -3.11 -14.44 -8.66
CA SER A 218 -2.21 -13.65 -7.82
C SER A 218 -1.62 -14.50 -6.68
N ALA A 219 -2.44 -15.33 -6.03
CA ALA A 219 -1.99 -16.25 -4.98
C ALA A 219 -1.02 -17.33 -5.50
N ALA A 220 -1.19 -17.78 -6.75
CA ALA A 220 -0.31 -18.78 -7.36
C ALA A 220 1.05 -18.22 -7.83
N SER A 221 1.11 -16.92 -8.14
CA SER A 221 2.28 -16.29 -8.79
C SER A 221 3.16 -15.46 -7.85
N SER A 222 2.75 -15.28 -6.59
CA SER A 222 3.42 -14.37 -5.67
C SER A 222 3.32 -14.81 -4.21
N SER A 223 4.34 -14.49 -3.41
CA SER A 223 4.34 -14.71 -1.95
C SER A 223 3.65 -13.58 -1.16
N VAL A 224 2.80 -12.80 -1.83
CA VAL A 224 1.96 -11.76 -1.21
C VAL A 224 1.13 -12.39 -0.11
N THR A 225 1.15 -11.77 1.06
CA THR A 225 0.39 -12.25 2.23
C THR A 225 -0.93 -11.52 2.38
N HIS A 226 -1.06 -10.30 1.85
CA HIS A 226 -2.24 -9.46 2.00
C HIS A 226 -2.69 -8.86 0.67
N GLN A 227 -3.96 -9.05 0.35
CA GLN A 227 -4.63 -8.41 -0.79
C GLN A 227 -5.51 -7.27 -0.25
N ILE A 228 -5.12 -6.03 -0.50
CA ILE A 228 -5.78 -4.82 0.01
C ILE A 228 -6.74 -4.32 -1.07
N MET A 229 -8.05 -4.38 -0.82
CA MET A 229 -9.07 -4.02 -1.80
C MET A 229 -9.40 -2.52 -1.74
N TRP A 230 -9.09 -1.78 -2.80
CA TRP A 230 -9.56 -0.42 -3.02
C TRP A 230 -10.84 -0.45 -3.87
N MET A 231 -11.99 -0.48 -3.19
CA MET A 231 -13.31 -0.57 -3.82
C MET A 231 -14.03 0.77 -3.96
N GLN A 232 -13.78 1.71 -3.05
CA GLN A 232 -14.30 3.07 -3.17
C GLN A 232 -13.37 3.91 -4.05
N ILE A 233 -13.65 3.94 -5.35
CA ILE A 233 -12.91 4.77 -6.30
C ILE A 233 -13.44 6.21 -6.20
N GLY A 234 -12.54 7.20 -6.29
CA GLY A 234 -12.89 8.61 -6.14
C GLY A 234 -13.98 9.05 -7.11
N GLY A 235 -15.00 9.74 -6.59
CA GLY A 235 -16.14 10.25 -7.38
C GLY A 235 -17.23 9.22 -7.69
N MET A 236 -17.03 7.93 -7.38
CA MET A 236 -18.05 6.89 -7.56
C MET A 236 -19.17 7.02 -6.52
N ASP A 237 -20.42 6.83 -6.94
CA ASP A 237 -21.57 6.78 -6.01
C ASP A 237 -21.32 5.69 -4.94
N PRO A 238 -21.28 6.04 -3.64
CA PRO A 238 -21.01 5.08 -2.58
C PRO A 238 -21.95 3.87 -2.56
N ARG A 239 -23.18 4.00 -3.10
CA ARG A 239 -24.13 2.88 -3.20
C ARG A 239 -23.65 1.81 -4.19
N LEU A 240 -22.96 2.20 -5.26
CA LEU A 240 -22.36 1.24 -6.20
C LEU A 240 -21.21 0.50 -5.53
N THR A 241 -20.40 1.21 -4.73
CA THR A 241 -19.32 0.59 -3.96
C THR A 241 -19.87 -0.35 -2.89
N GLU A 242 -20.88 0.06 -2.13
CA GLU A 242 -21.53 -0.79 -1.12
C GLU A 242 -22.10 -2.08 -1.74
N HIS A 243 -22.81 -1.94 -2.86
CA HIS A 243 -23.32 -3.09 -3.61
C HIS A 243 -22.19 -4.03 -4.05
N SER A 244 -21.12 -3.46 -4.61
CA SER A 244 -19.93 -4.22 -5.03
C SER A 244 -19.26 -4.95 -3.85
N MET A 245 -19.16 -4.29 -2.69
CA MET A 245 -18.61 -4.88 -1.46
C MET A 245 -19.47 -6.04 -0.95
N HIS A 246 -20.80 -5.91 -0.97
CA HIS A 246 -21.70 -7.01 -0.60
C HIS A 246 -21.56 -8.18 -1.56
N LEU A 247 -21.56 -7.93 -2.86
CA LEU A 247 -21.39 -8.97 -3.88
C LEU A 247 -20.04 -9.68 -3.72
N PHE A 248 -18.95 -8.93 -3.54
CA PHE A 248 -17.62 -9.49 -3.28
C PHE A 248 -17.60 -10.33 -1.99
N ALA A 249 -18.23 -9.86 -0.92
CA ALA A 249 -18.26 -10.57 0.35
C ALA A 249 -19.09 -11.87 0.30
N GLN A 250 -20.16 -11.89 -0.49
CA GLN A 250 -21.07 -13.03 -0.63
C GLN A 250 -20.59 -14.06 -1.65
N GLU A 251 -19.99 -13.61 -2.76
CA GLU A 251 -19.69 -14.47 -3.89
C GLU A 251 -18.19 -14.69 -4.13
N VAL A 252 -17.31 -13.79 -3.66
CA VAL A 252 -15.85 -13.94 -3.88
C VAL A 252 -15.16 -14.48 -2.63
N LEU A 253 -15.35 -13.84 -1.47
CA LEU A 253 -14.64 -14.22 -0.24
C LEU A 253 -14.82 -15.69 0.19
N PRO A 254 -16.01 -16.34 0.05
CA PRO A 254 -16.17 -17.73 0.46
C PRO A 254 -15.24 -18.72 -0.25
N HIS A 255 -14.79 -18.41 -1.49
CA HIS A 255 -13.86 -19.26 -2.23
C HIS A 255 -12.46 -19.35 -1.59
N PHE A 256 -12.10 -18.36 -0.76
CA PHE A 256 -10.78 -18.27 -0.13
C PHE A 256 -10.80 -18.58 1.37
N ARG A 257 -11.98 -18.83 1.95
CA ARG A 257 -12.11 -19.23 3.35
C ARG A 257 -11.81 -20.72 3.47
N SER A 258 -10.62 -21.07 3.95
CA SER A 258 -10.39 -22.42 4.47
C SER A 258 -11.09 -22.61 5.82
N GLU A 259 -11.59 -23.82 6.10
CA GLU A 259 -11.96 -24.26 7.45
C GLU A 259 -10.70 -24.25 8.33
N GLY A 260 -10.39 -23.12 8.96
CA GLY A 260 -9.20 -22.97 9.81
C GLY A 260 -8.24 -21.85 9.42
N GLY A 261 -8.72 -20.78 8.78
CA GLY A 261 -7.94 -19.56 8.56
C GLY A 261 -7.18 -19.17 9.83
N ARG A 262 -5.84 -19.21 9.78
CA ARG A 262 -4.98 -18.77 10.88
C ARG A 262 -5.39 -17.35 11.22
N ARG A 263 -5.90 -17.15 12.44
CA ARG A 263 -6.03 -15.81 13.01
C ARG A 263 -4.63 -15.22 13.10
N GLU A 264 -4.49 -13.97 12.69
CA GLU A 264 -3.28 -13.18 12.95
C GLU A 264 -2.95 -13.29 14.45
N PRO A 265 -1.69 -13.54 14.82
CA PRO A 265 -1.27 -13.60 16.22
C PRO A 265 -1.46 -12.26 16.94
#